data_AF-A0A1V5ATP5-F1
#
_entry.id   AF-A0A1V5ATP5-F1
#
_cell.length_a   1.000
_cell.length_b   1.000
_cell.length_c   1.000
_cell.angle_alpha   90.00
_cell.angle_beta   90.00
_cell.angle_gamma   90.00
#
_symmetry.space_group_name_H-M   'P 1'
#
loop_
_entity.id
_entity.type
_entity.pdbx_description
1 polymer ?
#
loop_
_entity_poly.entity_id
_entity_poly.type
_entity_poly.pdbx_seq_one_letter_code
_entity_poly.pdbx_strand_id
1 'polypeptide(L)'
;MSENSNPKQTRGVTLREPKDVRRVCQRIVSKAFQQKEELQYSGRIAQLMACWMKAWELDKLADIETRLTALEAKEASSRAQGGRRS
;
A
#
# COMPACT_ATOMS: atom_id res chain seq x y z
N MET A 1 9.45 -27.47 36.25
CA MET A 1 9.26 -26.10 35.75
C MET A 1 8.30 -26.17 34.60
N SER A 2 7.07 -25.67 34.76
CA SER A 2 6.10 -25.66 33.67
C SER A 2 6.32 -24.41 32.82
N GLU A 3 6.76 -24.60 31.58
CA GLU A 3 6.92 -23.50 30.62
C GLU A 3 5.55 -22.90 30.31
N ASN A 4 5.42 -21.60 30.58
CA ASN A 4 4.20 -20.84 30.31
C ASN A 4 4.08 -20.60 28.79
N SER A 5 3.45 -21.54 28.08
CA SER A 5 3.22 -21.50 26.63
C SER A 5 2.04 -20.62 26.22
N ASN A 6 1.84 -19.47 26.88
CA ASN A 6 0.75 -18.58 26.53
C ASN A 6 1.12 -17.83 25.23
N PRO A 7 0.44 -18.07 24.09
CA PRO A 7 0.73 -17.34 22.87
C PRO A 7 0.42 -15.86 23.12
N LYS A 8 1.44 -15.00 23.00
CA LYS A 8 1.27 -13.54 23.11
C LYS A 8 0.14 -13.14 22.16
N GLN A 9 -0.96 -12.63 22.70
CA GLN A 9 -2.07 -12.07 21.93
C GLN A 9 -1.49 -11.03 20.97
N THR A 10 -1.37 -11.39 19.70
CA THR A 10 -0.90 -10.45 18.69
C THR A 10 -2.00 -9.43 18.53
N ARG A 11 -1.73 -8.17 18.87
CA ARG A 11 -2.59 -7.05 18.46
C ARG A 11 -2.83 -7.25 16.96
N GLY A 12 -4.10 -7.35 16.58
CA GLY A 12 -4.49 -7.58 15.19
C GLY A 12 -3.80 -6.60 14.23
N VAL A 13 -3.75 -6.95 12.96
CA VAL A 13 -3.20 -6.05 11.95
C VAL A 13 -4.14 -4.85 11.80
N THR A 14 -3.63 -3.65 12.04
CA THR A 14 -4.33 -2.41 11.67
C THR A 14 -3.87 -1.99 10.27
N LEU A 15 -4.82 -1.78 9.37
CA LEU A 15 -4.57 -1.28 8.01
C LEU A 15 -5.05 0.17 7.93
N ARG A 16 -4.15 1.12 7.66
CA ARG A 16 -4.49 2.55 7.55
C ARG A 16 -4.07 3.12 6.21
N GLU A 17 -2.93 2.67 5.70
CA GLU A 17 -2.36 3.15 4.46
C GLU A 17 -2.12 1.97 3.49
N PRO A 18 -2.08 2.22 2.17
CA PRO A 18 -1.75 1.20 1.17
C PRO A 18 -0.42 0.47 1.45
N LYS A 19 0.56 1.13 2.08
CA LYS A 19 1.81 0.51 2.53
C LYS A 19 1.61 -0.63 3.54
N ASP A 20 0.56 -0.58 4.35
CA ASP A 20 0.26 -1.60 5.37
C ASP A 20 -0.19 -2.91 4.72
N VAL A 21 -0.98 -2.82 3.64
CA VAL A 21 -1.39 -3.98 2.84
C VAL A 21 -0.17 -4.70 2.27
N ARG A 22 0.82 -3.94 1.74
CA ARG A 22 2.07 -4.52 1.23
C ARG A 22 2.79 -5.33 2.30
N ARG A 23 2.95 -4.74 3.49
CA ARG A 23 3.65 -5.34 4.63
C ARG A 23 3.01 -6.65 5.06
N VAL A 24 1.68 -6.71 5.04
CA VAL A 24 0.91 -7.89 5.43
C VAL A 24 1.04 -8.99 4.37
N CYS A 25 0.92 -8.64 3.09
CA CYS A 25 1.11 -9.59 2.00
C CYS A 25 2.51 -10.19 2.04
N GLN A 26 3.55 -9.36 2.17
CA GLN A 26 4.93 -9.82 2.32
C GLN A 26 5.09 -10.79 3.49
N ARG A 27 4.56 -10.45 4.68
CA ARG A 27 4.66 -11.31 5.86
C ARG A 27 3.98 -12.67 5.66
N ILE A 28 2.79 -12.70 5.07
CA ILE A 28 2.04 -13.94 4.85
C ILE A 28 2.76 -14.82 3.82
N VAL A 29 3.23 -14.21 2.73
CA VAL A 29 3.93 -14.93 1.66
C VAL A 29 5.25 -15.47 2.17
N SER A 30 6.07 -14.66 2.83
CA SER A 30 7.32 -15.14 3.42
C SER A 30 7.10 -16.31 4.37
N LYS A 31 6.04 -16.26 5.19
CA LYS A 31 5.70 -17.37 6.09
C LYS A 31 5.28 -18.64 5.33
N ALA A 32 4.43 -18.51 4.32
CA ALA A 32 3.99 -19.65 3.50
C ALA A 32 5.18 -20.35 2.81
N PHE A 33 6.10 -19.58 2.24
CA PHE A 33 7.31 -20.11 1.61
C PHE A 33 8.29 -20.73 2.62
N GLN A 34 8.43 -20.15 3.81
CA GLN A 34 9.24 -20.75 4.89
C GLN A 34 8.69 -22.10 5.35
N GLN A 35 7.37 -22.26 5.33
CA GLN A 35 6.67 -23.48 5.75
C GLN A 35 6.51 -24.51 4.61
N LYS A 36 6.92 -24.18 3.37
CA LYS A 36 6.69 -24.98 2.16
C LYS A 36 5.21 -25.25 1.87
N GLU A 37 4.34 -24.31 2.28
CA GLU A 37 2.88 -24.39 2.14
C GLU A 37 2.37 -23.48 1.01
N GLU A 38 3.25 -22.98 0.14
CA GLU A 38 2.90 -22.03 -0.93
C GLU A 38 1.86 -22.59 -1.90
N LEU A 39 1.91 -23.90 -2.21
CA LEU A 39 0.94 -24.55 -3.10
C LEU A 39 -0.44 -24.67 -2.43
N GLN A 40 -0.47 -25.00 -1.14
CA GLN A 40 -1.70 -25.13 -0.35
C GLN A 40 -2.44 -23.80 -0.23
N TYR A 41 -1.70 -22.68 -0.14
CA TYR A 41 -2.27 -21.34 0.00
C TYR A 41 -2.24 -20.51 -1.29
N SER A 42 -1.88 -21.11 -2.42
CA SER A 42 -1.68 -20.44 -3.72
C SER A 42 -2.83 -19.49 -4.10
N GLY A 43 -4.08 -19.92 -3.96
CA GLY A 43 -5.26 -19.10 -4.24
C GLY A 43 -5.42 -17.88 -3.31
N ARG A 44 -5.14 -18.06 -2.01
CA ARG A 44 -5.19 -16.96 -1.02
C ARG A 44 -4.03 -15.99 -1.23
N ILE A 45 -2.85 -16.51 -1.59
CA ILE A 45 -1.69 -15.72 -1.95
C ILE A 45 -1.99 -14.89 -3.21
N ALA A 46 -2.62 -15.47 -4.23
CA ALA A 46 -3.02 -14.74 -5.43
C ALA A 46 -3.98 -13.59 -5.12
N GLN A 47 -4.96 -13.81 -4.23
CA GLN A 47 -5.87 -12.76 -3.78
C GLN A 47 -5.15 -11.64 -3.01
N LEU A 48 -4.20 -11.99 -2.14
CA LEU A 48 -3.36 -11.03 -1.44
C LEU A 48 -2.51 -10.20 -2.41
N MET A 49 -1.91 -10.85 -3.41
CA MET A 49 -1.14 -10.17 -4.46
C MET A 49 -2.01 -9.21 -5.27
N ALA A 50 -3.21 -9.61 -5.65
CA ALA A 50 -4.15 -8.74 -6.36
C ALA A 50 -4.56 -7.52 -5.51
N CYS A 51 -4.83 -7.73 -4.21
CA CYS A 51 -5.12 -6.64 -3.27
C CYS A 51 -3.92 -5.69 -3.15
N TRP A 52 -2.70 -6.24 -3.07
CA TRP A 52 -1.48 -5.45 -3.04
C TRP A 52 -1.28 -4.60 -4.30
N MET A 53 -1.46 -5.19 -5.49
CA MET A 53 -1.34 -4.47 -6.77
C MET A 53 -2.31 -3.29 -6.85
N LYS A 54 -3.58 -3.49 -6.47
CA LYS A 54 -4.57 -2.41 -6.42
C LYS A 54 -4.19 -1.30 -5.45
N ALA A 55 -3.68 -1.65 -4.27
CA ALA A 55 -3.21 -0.66 -3.30
C ALA A 55 -2.04 0.17 -3.85
N TRP A 56 -1.13 -0.46 -4.62
CA TRP A 56 -0.03 0.24 -5.28
C TRP A 56 -0.49 1.14 -6.42
N GLU A 57 -1.46 0.70 -7.23
CA GLU A 57 -2.08 1.51 -8.29
C GLU A 57 -2.73 2.78 -7.70
N LEU A 58 -3.44 2.66 -6.58
CA LEU A 58 -4.04 3.80 -5.88
C LEU A 58 -2.99 4.80 -5.38
N ASP A 59 -1.86 4.33 -4.84
CA ASP A 59 -0.75 5.22 -4.44
C ASP A 59 -0.20 6.00 -5.64
N LYS A 60 -0.13 5.38 -6.83
CA LYS A 60 0.33 6.05 -8.05
C LYS A 60 -0.68 7.04 -8.60
N LEU A 61 -1.97 6.74 -8.50
CA LEU A 61 -3.03 7.68 -8.87
C LEU A 61 -2.97 8.93 -8.00
N ALA A 62 -2.81 8.79 -6.68
CA ALA A 62 -2.69 9.92 -5.77
C ALA A 62 -1.46 10.81 -6.06
N ASP A 63 -0.32 10.21 -6.44
CA ASP A 63 0.88 10.95 -6.89
C ASP A 63 0.61 11.73 -8.18
N ILE A 64 -0.10 11.12 -9.14
CA ILE A 64 -0.48 11.79 -10.39
C ILE A 64 -1.41 12.98 -10.12
N GLU A 65 -2.43 12.81 -9.29
CA GLU A 65 -3.35 13.90 -8.89
C GLU A 65 -2.58 15.06 -8.28
N THR A 66 -1.66 14.78 -7.36
CA THR A 66 -0.81 15.82 -6.72
C THR A 66 0.00 16.60 -7.76
N ARG A 67 0.60 15.89 -8.72
CA ARG A 67 1.40 16.51 -9.79
C ARG A 67 0.54 17.33 -10.74
N LEU A 68 -0.66 16.87 -11.07
CA LEU A 68 -1.61 17.61 -11.90
C LEU A 68 -2.04 18.91 -11.21
N THR A 69 -2.43 18.85 -9.95
CA THR A 69 -2.80 20.06 -9.17
C THR A 69 -1.65 21.07 -9.12
N ALA A 70 -0.40 20.60 -8.98
CA ALA A 70 0.77 21.48 -9.00
C ALA A 70 0.99 22.15 -10.37
N LEU A 71 0.76 21.43 -11.46
CA LEU A 71 0.83 21.98 -12.83
C LEU A 71 -0.28 23.00 -13.07
N GLU A 72 -1.51 22.69 -12.69
CA GLU A 72 -2.65 23.60 -12.82
C GLU A 72 -2.44 24.90 -12.02
N ALA A 73 -1.90 24.81 -10.81
CA ALA A 73 -1.55 25.99 -10.01
C ALA A 73 -0.45 26.84 -10.68
N LYS A 74 0.54 26.19 -11.31
CA LYS A 74 1.62 26.86 -12.05
C LYS A 74 1.08 27.56 -13.31
N GLU A 75 0.16 26.95 -14.03
CA GLU A 75 -0.49 27.59 -15.18
C GLU A 75 -1.41 28.74 -14.77
N ALA A 76 -2.15 28.60 -13.67
CA ALA A 76 -3.00 29.67 -13.16
C ALA A 76 -2.17 30.91 -12.78
N SER A 77 -1.02 30.69 -12.12
CA SER A 77 -0.11 31.77 -11.75
C SER A 77 0.59 32.44 -12.94
N SER A 78 0.94 31.68 -14.00
CA SER A 78 1.51 32.26 -15.22
C SER A 78 0.50 33.10 -15.99
N ARG A 79 -0.77 32.67 -16.09
CA ARG A 79 -1.86 33.46 -16.70
C ARG A 79 -2.13 34.75 -15.94
N ALA A 80 -2.14 34.70 -14.60
CA ALA A 80 -2.34 35.88 -13.77
C ALA A 80 -1.21 36.93 -13.90
N GLN A 81 0.02 36.51 -14.18
CA GLN A 81 1.15 37.42 -14.44
C GLN A 81 1.11 38.04 -15.85
N GLY A 82 0.63 37.29 -16.86
CA GLY A 82 0.47 37.80 -18.23
C GLY A 82 -0.58 38.90 -18.36
N GLY A 83 -1.66 38.84 -17.56
CA GLY A 83 -2.73 39.85 -17.58
C GLY A 83 -2.43 41.16 -16.83
N ARG A 84 -1.34 41.26 -16.06
CA ARG A 84 -0.93 42.49 -15.35
C ARG A 84 0.04 43.37 -16.14
N ARG A 85 0.46 42.94 -17.33
CA ARG A 85 1.41 43.65 -18.20
C ARG A 85 0.78 44.31 -19.42
N SER A 86 -0.54 44.24 -19.57
CA SER A 86 -1.34 44.86 -20.63
C SER A 86 -2.27 45.90 -20.03
#